data_AF-A0A8S1LRJ1-F1
#
_entry.id   AF-A0A8S1LRJ1-F1
#
_cell.length_a   1.000
_cell.length_b   1.000
_cell.length_c   1.000
_cell.angle_alpha   90.00
_cell.angle_beta   90.00
_cell.angle_gamma   90.00
#
_symmetry.space_group_name_H-M   'P 1'
#
loop_
_entity.id
_entity.type
_entity.pdbx_description
1 polymer ?
#
loop_
_entity_poly.entity_id
_entity_poly.type
_entity_poly.pdbx_seq_one_letter_code
_entity_poly.pdbx_strand_id
1 'polypeptide(L)'
;MNKNSIILGSTSYQKGLAISSQIRSEIKGFQKVQKIENQTNETLKIDESWFNLMFKRSQNCTSMKGNLQKKSPHFLIGYQQKYCELENRVFSYYKSDNKLELEGSLDFDLQAYEFRQIQNERHQTIQFTLIPKGTQKEFVFQATQPETTHLWALQIQIHLNDSIGNQKQLNFLIQIPRFWKNSQIKNSKVLSDCQDGDIALFKSKNNTTKVLRAITMCEYDHVCMLYRDNGYLFVFEAVQTGVGTFPWSDLVEKDYLEYYEKICIRKLNYTKKNTPDVQQKLKQFILNNLGNEYGLTPSKLLKTISQIVPQQSQVEEKKRTYFCSELVAKAYKEMGLLDQMKSSTQYYPSDFTQEKKLQLLDGATLDPEMLVVFEH
;
A
#
# COMPACT_ATOMS: atom_id res chain seq x y z
N MET A 1 51.46 25.39 11.08
CA MET A 1 50.77 25.94 9.89
C MET A 1 49.88 24.86 9.29
N ASN A 2 48.62 25.22 9.01
CA ASN A 2 47.53 24.51 8.30
C ASN A 2 47.09 23.14 8.82
N LYS A 3 45.92 22.98 9.49
CA LYS A 3 44.52 23.20 9.06
C LYS A 3 44.17 22.57 7.71
N ASN A 4 43.43 21.45 7.74
CA ASN A 4 42.11 21.37 7.12
C ASN A 4 41.32 20.16 7.63
N SER A 5 40.28 20.49 8.39
CA SER A 5 39.20 19.67 8.89
C SER A 5 38.27 19.22 7.76
N ILE A 6 37.95 17.92 7.70
CA ILE A 6 36.80 17.41 6.95
C ILE A 6 35.65 17.28 7.95
N ILE A 7 34.74 18.24 7.89
CA ILE A 7 33.41 18.18 8.50
C ILE A 7 32.52 17.45 7.50
N LEU A 8 32.08 16.23 7.82
CA LEU A 8 30.97 15.58 7.14
C LEU A 8 29.77 15.54 8.08
N GLY A 9 28.80 16.41 7.80
CA GLY A 9 27.55 16.54 8.52
C GLY A 9 26.64 15.32 8.32
N SER A 10 26.25 14.71 9.43
CA SER A 10 25.30 13.59 9.52
C SER A 10 24.02 13.99 10.26
N THR A 11 23.43 15.14 9.91
CA THR A 11 22.24 15.69 10.59
C THR A 11 20.94 14.97 10.24
N SER A 12 20.87 14.24 9.12
CA SER A 12 19.70 13.45 8.72
C SER A 12 19.64 12.07 9.40
N TYR A 13 20.80 11.47 9.70
CA TYR A 13 20.91 10.17 10.37
C TYR A 13 20.45 10.23 11.83
N GLN A 14 20.71 11.36 12.50
CA GLN A 14 20.26 11.60 13.88
C GLN A 14 18.76 11.89 13.98
N LYS A 15 18.10 12.37 12.92
CA LYS A 15 16.66 12.72 12.96
C LYS A 15 15.72 11.50 12.86
N GLY A 16 16.06 10.48 12.06
CA GLY A 16 15.33 9.20 12.08
C GLY A 16 15.46 8.46 13.42
N LEU A 17 16.62 8.57 14.06
CA LEU A 17 16.86 8.10 15.43
C LEU A 17 16.11 8.96 16.47
N ALA A 18 15.99 10.27 16.24
CA ALA A 18 15.27 11.18 17.12
C ALA A 18 13.79 10.81 17.25
N ILE A 19 13.10 10.51 16.13
CA ILE A 19 11.68 10.10 16.11
C ILE A 19 11.45 8.87 16.99
N SER A 20 12.28 7.84 16.83
CA SER A 20 12.23 6.62 17.63
C SER A 20 12.62 6.80 19.11
N SER A 21 13.41 7.82 19.42
CA SER A 21 13.80 8.18 20.79
C SER A 21 12.79 9.11 21.48
N GLN A 22 12.09 9.97 20.73
CA GLN A 22 10.99 10.81 21.19
C GLN A 22 9.76 9.95 21.51
N ILE A 23 9.49 8.96 20.65
CA ILE A 23 8.56 7.86 20.92
C ILE A 23 8.90 7.17 22.26
N ARG A 24 10.19 6.98 22.60
CA ARG A 24 10.60 6.41 23.91
C ARG A 24 10.47 7.38 25.10
N SER A 25 10.66 8.69 24.94
CA SER A 25 10.42 9.63 26.05
C SER A 25 8.95 9.72 26.41
N GLU A 26 8.06 9.52 25.44
CA GLU A 26 6.61 9.50 25.66
C GLU A 26 6.11 8.11 26.14
N ILE A 27 6.69 7.01 25.65
CA ILE A 27 6.35 5.65 26.10
C ILE A 27 6.74 5.38 27.56
N LYS A 28 7.78 6.01 28.11
CA LYS A 28 8.10 5.92 29.55
C LYS A 28 7.08 6.65 30.45
N GLY A 29 6.19 7.46 29.88
CA GLY A 29 5.07 8.10 30.58
C GLY A 29 3.75 7.32 30.50
N PHE A 30 3.65 6.29 29.66
CA PHE A 30 2.42 5.54 29.43
C PHE A 30 2.27 4.34 30.38
N GLN A 31 2.14 4.65 31.67
CA GLN A 31 1.45 3.80 32.65
C GLN A 31 0.26 4.51 33.31
N LYS A 32 -0.28 5.56 32.69
CA LYS A 32 -1.47 6.24 33.22
C LYS A 32 -2.28 6.94 32.13
N VAL A 33 -3.09 6.17 31.39
CA VAL A 33 -4.22 6.73 30.63
C VAL A 33 -5.48 5.94 30.98
N GLN A 34 -6.04 6.28 32.13
CA GLN A 34 -7.48 6.31 32.33
C GLN A 34 -7.85 7.79 32.52
N LYS A 35 -8.94 8.22 31.85
CA LYS A 35 -9.46 9.59 31.69
C LYS A 35 -8.88 10.41 30.55
N ILE A 36 -9.32 10.08 29.33
CA ILE A 36 -9.81 11.09 28.38
C ILE A 36 -11.12 10.54 27.79
N GLU A 37 -12.16 10.52 28.62
CA GLU A 37 -13.54 10.52 28.14
C GLU A 37 -14.04 11.96 28.30
N ASN A 38 -14.72 12.46 27.27
CA ASN A 38 -15.30 13.80 27.12
C ASN A 38 -14.42 14.82 26.39
N GLN A 39 -14.05 14.57 25.12
CA GLN A 39 -13.90 15.66 24.13
C GLN A 39 -13.84 15.24 22.65
N THR A 40 -14.39 14.09 22.26
CA THR A 40 -14.46 13.67 20.85
C THR A 40 -15.87 13.22 20.50
N ASN A 41 -16.80 14.16 20.42
CA ASN A 41 -18.13 13.96 19.84
C ASN A 41 -18.47 14.98 18.75
N GLU A 42 -17.49 15.69 18.18
CA GLU A 42 -17.73 16.70 17.13
C GLU A 42 -17.10 16.45 15.76
N THR A 43 -16.34 15.37 15.55
CA THR A 43 -15.79 15.06 14.23
C THR A 43 -16.09 13.63 13.83
N LEU A 44 -17.33 13.39 13.42
CA LEU A 44 -17.74 12.31 12.49
C LEU A 44 -19.19 12.58 12.01
N LYS A 45 -19.50 13.82 11.61
CA LYS A 45 -20.66 14.08 10.75
C LYS A 45 -20.20 13.95 9.31
N ILE A 46 -20.23 12.73 8.79
CA ILE A 46 -20.20 12.51 7.35
C ILE A 46 -21.46 13.20 6.81
N ASP A 47 -21.27 14.24 6.01
CA ASP A 47 -22.34 15.06 5.44
C ASP A 47 -23.26 14.19 4.57
N GLU A 48 -24.50 13.97 5.02
CA GLU A 48 -25.54 13.24 4.27
C GLU A 48 -25.79 13.84 2.87
N SER A 49 -25.49 15.13 2.67
CA SER A 49 -25.53 15.80 1.36
C SER A 49 -24.53 15.20 0.37
N TRP A 50 -23.32 14.91 0.84
CA TRP A 50 -22.24 14.32 0.02
C TRP A 50 -22.54 12.88 -0.38
N PHE A 51 -23.07 12.08 0.55
CA PHE A 51 -23.50 10.71 0.26
C PHE A 51 -24.63 10.69 -0.77
N ASN A 52 -25.64 11.55 -0.59
CA ASN A 52 -26.76 11.69 -1.54
C ASN A 52 -26.32 12.21 -2.92
N LEU A 53 -25.34 13.12 -2.97
CA LEU A 53 -24.75 13.60 -4.22
C LEU A 53 -24.00 12.49 -4.96
N MET A 54 -23.20 11.69 -4.24
CA MET A 54 -22.49 10.54 -4.81
C MET A 54 -23.43 9.44 -5.28
N PHE A 55 -24.50 9.16 -4.52
CA PHE A 55 -25.51 8.15 -4.85
C PHE A 55 -26.39 8.57 -6.04
N LYS A 56 -26.66 9.87 -6.22
CA LYS A 56 -27.32 10.39 -7.43
C LYS A 56 -26.38 10.38 -8.65
N ARG A 57 -25.08 10.66 -8.46
CA ARG A 57 -24.08 10.64 -9.55
C ARG A 57 -23.81 9.23 -10.08
N SER A 58 -23.81 8.21 -9.21
CA SER A 58 -23.58 6.81 -9.63
C SER A 58 -24.64 6.27 -10.60
N GLN A 59 -25.84 6.88 -10.65
CA GLN A 59 -26.90 6.44 -11.55
C GLN A 59 -26.72 6.84 -13.03
N ASN A 60 -25.81 7.77 -13.34
CA ASN A 60 -25.63 8.28 -14.72
C ASN A 60 -24.50 7.60 -15.51
N CYS A 61 -23.66 6.80 -14.85
CA CYS A 61 -22.49 6.18 -15.47
C CYS A 61 -22.69 4.66 -15.59
N THR A 62 -22.89 4.15 -16.80
CA THR A 62 -23.07 2.72 -17.05
C THR A 62 -21.72 1.99 -16.97
N SER A 63 -21.64 0.89 -16.23
CA SER A 63 -20.44 0.08 -16.21
C SER A 63 -20.18 -0.59 -17.57
N MET A 64 -18.92 -0.69 -17.96
CA MET A 64 -18.52 -1.30 -19.22
C MET A 64 -17.38 -2.30 -18.98
N LYS A 65 -17.50 -3.49 -19.56
CA LYS A 65 -16.50 -4.56 -19.42
C LYS A 65 -16.24 -5.18 -20.77
N GLY A 66 -14.99 -5.53 -21.05
CA GLY A 66 -14.64 -6.14 -22.32
C GLY A 66 -13.19 -5.99 -22.68
N ASN A 67 -12.88 -6.50 -23.86
CA ASN A 67 -11.52 -6.61 -24.36
C ASN A 67 -11.11 -5.36 -25.14
N LEU A 68 -9.99 -4.74 -24.75
CA LEU A 68 -9.32 -3.67 -25.49
C LEU A 68 -7.86 -4.03 -25.73
N GLN A 69 -7.32 -3.55 -26.84
CA GLN A 69 -5.90 -3.54 -27.10
C GLN A 69 -5.27 -2.29 -26.50
N LYS A 70 -4.26 -2.48 -25.65
CA LYS A 70 -3.48 -1.40 -25.06
C LYS A 70 -2.11 -1.31 -25.73
N LYS A 71 -1.69 -0.10 -26.11
CA LYS A 71 -0.33 0.12 -26.62
C LYS A 71 0.70 -0.11 -25.51
N SER A 72 1.70 -0.94 -25.81
CA SER A 72 2.86 -1.15 -24.94
C SER A 72 3.77 0.07 -24.95
N PRO A 73 4.38 0.44 -23.81
CA PRO A 73 5.44 1.45 -23.79
C PRO A 73 6.72 0.96 -24.50
N HIS A 74 6.89 -0.35 -24.69
CA HIS A 74 8.02 -0.92 -25.43
C HIS A 74 7.68 -1.02 -26.92
N PHE A 75 8.41 -0.27 -27.74
CA PHE A 75 8.16 -0.11 -29.18
C PHE A 75 8.01 -1.45 -29.92
N LEU A 76 8.82 -2.46 -29.58
CA LEU A 76 8.82 -3.77 -30.25
C LEU A 76 7.60 -4.65 -29.91
N ILE A 77 6.86 -4.34 -28.84
CA ILE A 77 5.75 -5.18 -28.38
C ILE A 77 4.43 -4.79 -29.08
N GLY A 78 4.28 -3.53 -29.50
CA GLY A 78 3.05 -3.05 -30.13
C GLY A 78 1.83 -3.08 -29.20
N TYR A 79 0.68 -3.45 -29.74
CA TYR A 79 -0.59 -3.53 -29.00
C TYR A 79 -0.77 -4.91 -28.37
N GLN A 80 -1.23 -4.92 -27.12
CA GLN A 80 -1.53 -6.15 -26.39
C GLN A 80 -2.98 -6.17 -25.97
N GLN A 81 -3.63 -7.32 -26.12
CA GLN A 81 -4.97 -7.55 -25.60
C GLN A 81 -4.97 -7.43 -24.07
N LYS A 82 -5.95 -6.70 -23.53
CA LYS A 82 -6.23 -6.55 -22.11
C LYS A 82 -7.72 -6.71 -21.88
N TYR A 83 -8.06 -7.28 -20.74
CA TYR A 83 -9.43 -7.21 -20.23
C TYR A 83 -9.57 -5.88 -19.48
N CYS A 84 -10.61 -5.11 -19.80
CA CYS A 84 -10.83 -3.78 -19.28
C CYS A 84 -12.18 -3.68 -18.57
N GLU A 85 -12.22 -2.87 -17.52
CA GLU A 85 -13.42 -2.54 -16.76
C GLU A 85 -13.47 -1.04 -16.51
N LEU A 86 -14.60 -0.42 -16.82
CA LEU A 86 -14.94 0.93 -16.42
C LEU A 86 -16.15 0.82 -15.48
N GLU A 87 -15.93 1.11 -14.21
CA GLU A 87 -16.95 1.01 -13.18
C GLU A 87 -16.68 2.04 -12.10
N ASN A 88 -17.71 2.75 -11.63
CA ASN A 88 -17.59 3.77 -10.59
C ASN A 88 -16.49 4.83 -10.86
N ARG A 89 -16.34 5.23 -12.13
CA ARG A 89 -15.32 6.21 -12.59
C ARG A 89 -13.88 5.74 -12.37
N VAL A 90 -13.69 4.43 -12.22
CA VAL A 90 -12.38 3.79 -12.23
C VAL A 90 -12.25 2.98 -13.52
N PHE A 91 -11.21 3.27 -14.30
CA PHE A 91 -10.87 2.48 -15.48
C PHE A 91 -9.68 1.56 -15.19
N SER A 92 -9.95 0.27 -15.09
CA SER A 92 -8.97 -0.77 -14.78
C SER A 92 -8.71 -1.68 -15.97
N TYR A 93 -7.49 -2.19 -16.10
CA TYR A 93 -7.11 -3.14 -17.13
C TYR A 93 -6.17 -4.22 -16.58
N TYR A 94 -6.40 -5.44 -17.05
CA TYR A 94 -5.78 -6.66 -16.55
C TYR A 94 -5.11 -7.41 -17.70
N LYS A 95 -4.12 -8.24 -17.37
CA LYS A 95 -3.42 -9.08 -18.34
C LYS A 95 -4.34 -10.13 -18.98
N SER A 96 -5.31 -10.63 -18.22
CA SER A 96 -6.30 -11.63 -18.63
C SER A 96 -7.67 -11.34 -18.01
N ASP A 97 -8.71 -11.96 -18.57
CA ASP A 97 -10.11 -11.87 -18.14
C ASP A 97 -10.41 -12.45 -16.75
N ASN A 98 -9.56 -13.34 -16.24
CA ASN A 98 -9.63 -13.84 -14.86
C ASN A 98 -9.35 -12.77 -13.78
N LYS A 99 -8.95 -11.55 -14.17
CA LYS A 99 -8.68 -10.39 -13.30
C LYS A 99 -7.61 -10.62 -12.21
N LEU A 100 -6.79 -11.67 -12.34
CA LEU A 100 -5.78 -12.01 -11.33
C LEU A 100 -4.57 -11.07 -11.36
N GLU A 101 -4.32 -10.42 -12.50
CA GLU A 101 -3.13 -9.59 -12.72
C GLU A 101 -3.53 -8.19 -13.20
N LEU A 102 -3.79 -7.29 -12.24
CA LEU A 102 -4.02 -5.87 -12.50
C LEU A 102 -2.77 -5.25 -13.13
N GLU A 103 -2.91 -4.67 -14.32
CA GLU A 103 -1.81 -3.99 -15.00
C GLU A 103 -1.90 -2.47 -14.89
N GLY A 104 -3.11 -1.95 -14.77
CA GLY A 104 -3.30 -0.65 -14.16
C GLY A 104 -4.75 -0.27 -13.86
N SER A 105 -4.90 0.73 -13.00
CA SER A 105 -6.15 1.30 -12.54
C SER A 105 -6.04 2.83 -12.56
N LEU A 106 -7.00 3.48 -13.20
CA LEU A 106 -7.09 4.93 -13.36
C LEU A 106 -8.36 5.42 -12.68
N ASP A 107 -8.21 5.92 -11.45
CA ASP A 107 -9.32 6.51 -10.70
C ASP A 107 -9.52 7.97 -11.13
N PHE A 108 -10.65 8.25 -11.78
CA PHE A 108 -10.97 9.58 -12.28
C PHE A 108 -11.47 10.52 -11.18
N ASP A 109 -11.87 10.02 -10.01
CA ASP A 109 -12.25 10.84 -8.86
C ASP A 109 -11.04 11.37 -8.10
N LEU A 110 -9.87 10.72 -8.23
CA LEU A 110 -8.63 11.10 -7.53
C LEU A 110 -7.62 11.85 -8.40
N GLN A 111 -7.79 11.80 -9.73
CA GLN A 111 -6.86 12.38 -10.69
C GLN A 111 -7.62 12.90 -11.93
N ALA A 112 -7.31 14.11 -12.36
CA ALA A 112 -7.77 14.64 -13.63
C ALA A 112 -6.98 14.04 -14.80
N TYR A 113 -7.66 13.78 -15.92
CA TYR A 113 -7.04 13.26 -17.13
C TYR A 113 -7.36 14.16 -18.32
N GLU A 114 -6.38 14.35 -19.21
CA GLU A 114 -6.65 14.77 -20.58
C GLU A 114 -7.10 13.55 -21.38
N PHE A 115 -8.14 13.76 -22.19
CA PHE A 115 -8.64 12.77 -23.13
C PHE A 115 -8.29 13.21 -24.55
N ARG A 116 -7.63 12.33 -25.31
CA ARG A 116 -7.36 12.54 -26.74
C ARG A 116 -7.93 11.37 -27.52
N GLN A 117 -8.39 11.64 -28.74
CA GLN A 117 -8.92 10.62 -29.62
C GLN A 117 -8.46 10.82 -31.07
N ILE A 118 -8.33 9.71 -31.78
CA ILE A 118 -8.14 9.67 -33.23
C ILE A 118 -9.44 9.16 -33.83
N GLN A 119 -9.94 9.85 -34.84
CA GLN A 119 -11.17 9.50 -35.54
C GLN A 119 -10.88 9.10 -36.99
N ASN A 120 -11.71 8.22 -37.54
CA ASN A 120 -11.73 7.93 -38.97
C ASN A 120 -12.55 8.98 -39.75
N GLU A 121 -12.64 8.84 -41.07
CA GLU A 121 -13.42 9.73 -41.95
C GLU A 121 -14.92 9.78 -41.60
N ARG A 122 -15.44 8.75 -40.92
CA ARG A 122 -16.82 8.69 -40.43
C ARG A 122 -16.98 9.30 -39.04
N HIS A 123 -15.98 10.01 -38.53
CA HIS A 123 -15.92 10.59 -37.19
C HIS A 123 -16.05 9.56 -36.04
N GLN A 124 -15.86 8.26 -36.31
CA GLN A 124 -15.81 7.23 -35.28
C GLN A 124 -14.42 7.21 -34.65
N THR A 125 -14.36 7.17 -33.33
CA THR A 125 -13.10 7.08 -32.59
C THR A 125 -12.49 5.70 -32.80
N ILE A 126 -11.32 5.63 -33.44
CA ILE A 126 -10.57 4.39 -33.69
C ILE A 126 -9.48 4.13 -32.66
N GLN A 127 -9.10 5.16 -31.90
CA GLN A 127 -8.14 5.08 -30.80
C GLN A 127 -8.43 6.21 -29.80
N PHE A 128 -8.29 5.93 -28.51
CA PHE A 128 -8.33 6.96 -27.49
C PHE A 128 -7.10 6.88 -26.57
N THR A 129 -6.78 8.00 -25.93
CA THR A 129 -5.62 8.15 -25.05
C THR A 129 -6.02 8.91 -23.80
N LEU A 130 -5.65 8.36 -22.65
CA LEU A 130 -5.78 8.98 -21.34
C LEU A 130 -4.41 9.43 -20.87
N ILE A 131 -4.33 10.67 -20.40
CA ILE A 131 -3.08 11.28 -19.90
C ILE A 131 -3.37 11.92 -18.55
N PRO A 132 -2.81 11.42 -17.43
CA PRO A 132 -2.97 12.09 -16.14
C PRO A 132 -2.41 13.50 -16.24
N LYS A 133 -3.23 14.52 -15.93
CA LYS A 133 -2.81 15.92 -15.99
C LYS A 133 -1.58 16.16 -15.13
N GLY A 134 -0.62 16.91 -15.66
CA GLY A 134 0.68 17.15 -15.03
C GLY A 134 1.72 16.07 -15.30
N THR A 135 1.44 15.10 -16.19
CA THR A 135 2.40 14.07 -16.58
C THR A 135 2.50 13.95 -18.11
N GLN A 136 3.56 13.30 -18.58
CA GLN A 136 3.71 12.87 -19.98
C GLN A 136 3.28 11.41 -20.19
N LYS A 137 2.68 10.78 -19.16
CA LYS A 137 2.37 9.35 -19.20
C LYS A 137 1.10 9.12 -20.01
N GLU A 138 1.22 8.44 -21.15
CA GLU A 138 0.08 8.10 -21.99
C GLU A 138 -0.41 6.66 -21.76
N PHE A 139 -1.73 6.50 -21.74
CA PHE A 139 -2.41 5.22 -21.80
C PHE A 139 -3.28 5.17 -23.06
N VAL A 140 -2.77 4.49 -24.09
CA VAL A 140 -3.38 4.44 -25.43
C VAL A 140 -4.12 3.11 -25.60
N PHE A 141 -5.38 3.17 -26.04
CA PHE A 141 -6.26 2.02 -26.22
C PHE A 141 -7.01 2.07 -27.55
N GLN A 142 -7.31 0.89 -28.07
CA GLN A 142 -8.19 0.65 -29.21
C GLN A 142 -8.86 -0.73 -29.08
N ALA A 143 -9.98 -0.97 -29.75
CA ALA A 143 -10.54 -2.29 -29.96
C ALA A 143 -10.24 -2.78 -31.38
N THR A 144 -10.51 -4.05 -31.66
CA THR A 144 -10.40 -4.61 -33.02
C THR A 144 -11.39 -3.94 -33.99
N GLN A 145 -12.59 -3.58 -33.50
CA GLN A 145 -13.63 -2.92 -34.29
C GLN A 145 -13.74 -1.43 -33.89
N PRO A 146 -13.72 -0.49 -34.86
CA PRO A 146 -13.89 0.94 -34.62
C PRO A 146 -15.11 1.31 -33.77
N GLU A 147 -16.23 0.64 -33.98
CA GLU A 147 -17.49 0.88 -33.27
C GLU A 147 -17.31 0.62 -31.77
N THR A 148 -16.62 -0.48 -31.43
CA THR A 148 -16.32 -0.82 -30.03
C THR A 148 -15.41 0.22 -29.41
N THR A 149 -14.36 0.66 -30.12
CA THR A 149 -13.48 1.73 -29.62
C THR A 149 -14.24 3.02 -29.37
N HIS A 150 -15.15 3.38 -30.28
CA HIS A 150 -15.97 4.58 -30.16
C HIS A 150 -16.91 4.53 -28.96
N LEU A 151 -17.57 3.39 -28.71
CA LEU A 151 -18.41 3.20 -27.52
C LEU A 151 -17.60 3.36 -26.23
N TRP A 152 -16.42 2.74 -26.13
CA TRP A 152 -15.54 2.91 -24.97
C TRP A 152 -15.10 4.36 -24.79
N ALA A 153 -14.70 5.03 -25.88
CA ALA A 153 -14.29 6.43 -25.85
C ALA A 153 -15.40 7.37 -25.35
N LEU A 154 -16.65 7.13 -25.76
CA LEU A 154 -17.81 7.88 -25.27
C LEU A 154 -18.07 7.63 -23.77
N GLN A 155 -18.06 6.38 -23.34
CA GLN A 155 -18.28 6.04 -21.92
C GLN A 155 -17.17 6.60 -21.02
N ILE A 156 -15.90 6.50 -21.44
CA ILE A 156 -14.78 7.11 -20.72
C ILE A 156 -14.96 8.62 -20.57
N GLN A 157 -15.38 9.32 -21.62
CA GLN A 157 -15.63 10.77 -21.55
C GLN A 157 -16.78 11.11 -20.60
N ILE A 158 -17.87 10.34 -20.59
CA ILE A 158 -18.97 10.50 -19.63
C ILE A 158 -18.45 10.39 -18.20
N HIS A 159 -17.71 9.31 -17.90
CA HIS A 159 -17.14 9.09 -16.57
C HIS A 159 -16.13 10.18 -16.17
N LEU A 160 -15.30 10.66 -17.09
CA LEU A 160 -14.37 11.77 -16.84
C LEU A 160 -15.08 13.09 -16.58
N ASN A 161 -16.16 13.39 -17.29
CA ASN A 161 -16.90 14.64 -17.11
C ASN A 161 -17.68 14.67 -15.79
N ASP A 162 -18.17 13.50 -15.35
CA ASP A 162 -18.85 13.34 -14.06
C ASP A 162 -17.88 13.32 -12.87
N SER A 163 -16.60 13.02 -13.08
CA SER A 163 -15.65 12.79 -12.00
C SER A 163 -15.25 14.03 -11.21
N ILE A 164 -15.00 13.83 -9.92
CA ILE A 164 -14.49 14.89 -9.02
C ILE A 164 -13.11 15.33 -9.47
N GLY A 165 -12.26 14.39 -9.90
CA GLY A 165 -10.91 14.67 -10.36
C GLY A 165 -10.89 15.68 -11.50
N ASN A 166 -11.74 15.50 -12.51
CA ASN A 166 -11.82 16.46 -13.61
C ASN A 166 -12.49 17.77 -13.18
N GLN A 167 -13.59 17.73 -12.44
CA GLN A 167 -14.30 18.95 -12.00
C GLN A 167 -13.41 19.87 -11.16
N LYS A 168 -12.60 19.30 -10.27
CA LYS A 168 -11.70 20.05 -9.36
C LYS A 168 -10.26 20.13 -9.87
N GLN A 169 -9.96 19.60 -11.06
CA GLN A 169 -8.61 19.55 -11.62
C GLN A 169 -7.57 18.91 -10.67
N LEU A 170 -7.95 17.81 -10.02
CA LEU A 170 -7.12 17.12 -9.03
C LEU A 170 -5.87 16.49 -9.67
N ASN A 171 -4.77 16.51 -8.94
CA ASN A 171 -3.49 15.95 -9.37
C ASN A 171 -2.79 15.13 -8.26
N PHE A 172 -3.55 14.56 -7.33
CA PHE A 172 -3.00 13.90 -6.15
C PHE A 172 -2.07 12.73 -6.50
N LEU A 173 -2.45 11.94 -7.52
CA LEU A 173 -1.76 10.70 -7.83
C LEU A 173 -0.42 10.89 -8.54
N ILE A 174 -0.18 12.03 -9.20
CA ILE A 174 1.06 12.24 -9.97
C ILE A 174 2.31 12.30 -9.09
N GLN A 175 2.16 12.59 -7.80
CA GLN A 175 3.25 12.61 -6.84
C GLN A 175 3.73 11.19 -6.49
N ILE A 176 2.92 10.17 -6.78
CA ILE A 176 3.18 8.77 -6.45
C ILE A 176 3.65 8.05 -7.73
N PRO A 177 4.92 7.61 -7.80
CA PRO A 177 5.43 6.94 -8.98
C PRO A 177 4.65 5.66 -9.28
N ARG A 178 4.29 5.49 -10.56
CA ARG A 178 3.53 4.33 -11.03
C ARG A 178 2.22 4.10 -10.26
N PHE A 179 1.56 5.15 -9.78
CA PHE A 179 0.30 5.05 -9.03
C PHE A 179 -0.73 4.12 -9.68
N TRP A 180 -0.76 4.10 -11.03
CA TRP A 180 -1.69 3.29 -11.79
C TRP A 180 -1.48 1.79 -11.60
N LYS A 181 -0.34 1.31 -11.06
CA LYS A 181 -0.06 -0.12 -10.87
C LYS A 181 -0.85 -0.76 -9.74
N ASN A 182 -1.53 0.03 -8.93
CA ASN A 182 -2.33 -0.41 -7.82
C ASN A 182 -3.73 0.16 -7.96
N SER A 183 -4.74 -0.50 -7.41
CA SER A 183 -6.01 0.16 -7.12
C SER A 183 -5.79 1.17 -5.99
N GLN A 184 -6.63 2.20 -5.90
CA GLN A 184 -6.54 3.20 -4.84
C GLN A 184 -7.53 2.90 -3.72
N ILE A 185 -7.14 3.22 -2.48
CA ILE A 185 -8.01 3.25 -1.32
C ILE A 185 -7.80 4.55 -0.57
N LYS A 186 -8.90 5.24 -0.24
CA LYS A 186 -8.87 6.46 0.56
C LYS A 186 -8.46 6.15 2.00
N ASN A 187 -7.68 7.03 2.62
CA ASN A 187 -7.28 6.90 4.02
C ASN A 187 -8.48 6.75 4.98
N SER A 188 -9.57 7.47 4.71
CA SER A 188 -10.84 7.33 5.43
C SER A 188 -11.39 5.90 5.40
N LYS A 189 -11.29 5.24 4.24
CA LYS A 189 -11.71 3.84 4.05
C LYS A 189 -10.74 2.84 4.69
N VAL A 190 -9.44 3.16 4.75
CA VAL A 190 -8.46 2.38 5.53
C VAL A 190 -8.86 2.37 7.00
N LEU A 191 -9.14 3.55 7.58
CA LEU A 191 -9.56 3.70 8.98
C LEU A 191 -10.86 2.98 9.31
N SER A 192 -11.81 2.86 8.37
CA SER A 192 -13.08 2.15 8.61
C SER A 192 -12.99 0.65 8.36
N ASP A 193 -12.23 0.22 7.35
CA ASP A 193 -12.33 -1.15 6.84
C ASP A 193 -11.19 -2.07 7.28
N CYS A 194 -10.02 -1.53 7.60
CA CYS A 194 -8.90 -2.38 7.96
C CYS A 194 -9.16 -3.04 9.31
N GLN A 195 -8.68 -4.26 9.45
CA GLN A 195 -8.93 -5.14 10.58
C GLN A 195 -7.65 -5.91 10.94
N ASP A 196 -7.72 -6.65 12.02
CA ASP A 196 -6.60 -7.40 12.58
C ASP A 196 -5.93 -8.36 11.60
N GLY A 197 -4.61 -8.26 11.50
CA GLY A 197 -3.83 -9.09 10.60
C GLY A 197 -3.83 -8.61 9.15
N ASP A 198 -4.52 -7.53 8.80
CA ASP A 198 -4.23 -6.81 7.55
C ASP A 198 -2.79 -6.29 7.62
N ILE A 199 -2.16 -6.04 6.47
CA ILE A 199 -0.79 -5.56 6.42
C ILE A 199 -0.70 -4.26 5.62
N ALA A 200 0.26 -3.42 6.02
CA ALA A 200 0.67 -2.28 5.22
C ALA A 200 2.13 -2.44 4.75
N LEU A 201 2.34 -2.12 3.48
CA LEU A 201 3.63 -2.14 2.80
C LEU A 201 4.07 -0.70 2.57
N PHE A 202 5.27 -0.35 3.02
CA PHE A 202 5.81 1.00 2.91
C PHE A 202 7.01 1.03 1.97
N LYS A 203 7.08 2.10 1.18
CA LYS A 203 8.24 2.50 0.40
C LYS A 203 8.77 3.81 0.94
N SER A 204 9.94 3.77 1.55
CA SER A 204 10.58 4.95 2.13
C SER A 204 11.30 5.79 1.07
N LYS A 205 11.35 7.12 1.26
CA LYS A 205 12.06 8.06 0.34
C LYS A 205 13.59 7.95 0.40
N ASN A 206 14.15 7.32 1.43
CA ASN A 206 15.60 7.33 1.70
C ASN A 206 16.45 6.59 0.64
N ASN A 207 17.62 7.14 0.31
CA ASN A 207 18.53 6.55 -0.68
C ASN A 207 19.21 5.26 -0.21
N THR A 208 19.38 5.05 1.11
CA THR A 208 19.97 3.83 1.68
C THR A 208 19.01 2.63 1.61
N THR A 209 17.69 2.84 1.56
CA THR A 209 16.71 1.75 1.36
C THR A 209 16.64 1.28 -0.09
N LYS A 210 17.22 2.02 -1.05
CA LYS A 210 17.41 1.55 -2.44
C LYS A 210 18.24 0.28 -2.50
N VAL A 211 19.22 0.10 -1.60
CA VAL A 211 20.05 -1.10 -1.53
C VAL A 211 19.25 -2.29 -1.04
N LEU A 212 18.41 -2.10 -0.01
CA LEU A 212 17.50 -3.16 0.46
C LEU A 212 16.51 -3.56 -0.64
N ARG A 213 15.88 -2.58 -1.32
CA ARG A 213 14.99 -2.83 -2.45
C ARG A 213 15.67 -3.52 -3.63
N ALA A 214 16.95 -3.22 -3.88
CA ALA A 214 17.75 -3.89 -4.91
C ALA A 214 18.06 -5.34 -4.54
N ILE A 215 18.34 -5.62 -3.25
CA ILE A 215 18.63 -6.95 -2.72
C ILE A 215 17.36 -7.81 -2.66
N THR A 216 16.25 -7.26 -2.15
CA THR A 216 14.97 -7.95 -2.03
C THR A 216 14.19 -7.97 -3.34
N MET A 217 14.71 -7.30 -4.38
CA MET A 217 14.05 -7.10 -5.67
C MET A 217 12.59 -6.68 -5.53
N CYS A 218 12.32 -5.75 -4.61
CA CYS A 218 10.97 -5.35 -4.22
C CYS A 218 10.86 -3.83 -4.13
N GLU A 219 9.71 -3.29 -4.50
CA GLU A 219 9.42 -1.86 -4.38
C GLU A 219 9.32 -1.38 -2.92
N TYR A 220 8.95 -2.28 -2.00
CA TYR A 220 8.73 -1.96 -0.59
C TYR A 220 9.94 -2.36 0.27
N ASP A 221 10.27 -1.50 1.24
CA ASP A 221 11.38 -1.71 2.18
C ASP A 221 10.92 -2.02 3.60
N HIS A 222 9.62 -1.89 3.88
CA HIS A 222 9.05 -2.16 5.20
C HIS A 222 7.64 -2.75 5.09
N VAL A 223 7.31 -3.62 6.04
CA VAL A 223 6.00 -4.24 6.18
C VAL A 223 5.59 -4.23 7.65
N CYS A 224 4.34 -3.89 7.93
CA CYS A 224 3.79 -3.92 9.27
C CYS A 224 2.46 -4.68 9.28
N MET A 225 2.02 -5.03 10.47
CA MET A 225 0.69 -5.58 10.70
C MET A 225 -0.22 -4.52 11.27
N LEU A 226 -1.48 -4.52 10.84
CA LEU A 226 -2.52 -3.68 11.37
C LEU A 226 -3.35 -4.46 12.39
N TYR A 227 -3.77 -3.78 13.45
CA TYR A 227 -4.70 -4.33 14.43
C TYR A 227 -5.56 -3.22 15.03
N ARG A 228 -6.70 -3.58 15.62
CA ARG A 228 -7.59 -2.68 16.32
C ARG A 228 -7.47 -2.85 17.82
N ASP A 229 -7.46 -1.73 18.51
CA ASP A 229 -7.63 -1.67 19.96
C ASP A 229 -8.52 -0.49 20.33
N ASN A 230 -9.55 -0.75 21.13
CA ASN A 230 -10.54 0.24 21.54
C ASN A 230 -11.15 1.05 20.38
N GLY A 231 -11.38 0.41 19.23
CA GLY A 231 -11.95 1.03 18.03
C GLY A 231 -10.94 1.74 17.12
N TYR A 232 -9.74 2.03 17.61
CA TYR A 232 -8.68 2.69 16.84
C TYR A 232 -7.85 1.68 16.06
N LEU A 233 -7.38 2.09 14.88
CA LEU A 233 -6.48 1.31 14.05
C LEU A 233 -5.04 1.62 14.42
N PHE A 234 -4.25 0.59 14.69
CA PHE A 234 -2.85 0.68 15.06
C PHE A 234 -1.95 -0.02 14.04
N VAL A 235 -0.74 0.51 13.91
CA VAL A 235 0.37 -0.09 13.17
C VAL A 235 1.27 -0.81 14.16
N PHE A 236 1.41 -2.13 14.02
CA PHE A 236 2.36 -2.95 14.77
C PHE A 236 3.58 -3.26 13.91
N GLU A 237 4.76 -2.80 14.33
CA GLU A 237 5.96 -2.85 13.53
C GLU A 237 7.23 -3.16 14.33
N ALA A 238 8.26 -3.65 13.62
CA ALA A 238 9.63 -3.73 14.12
C ALA A 238 10.51 -2.75 13.34
N VAL A 239 11.06 -1.77 14.05
CA VAL A 239 12.00 -0.75 13.53
C VAL A 239 13.32 -0.85 14.29
N GLN A 240 14.37 -0.14 13.87
CA GLN A 240 15.72 -0.29 14.46
C GLN A 240 15.81 -0.09 15.99
N THR A 241 14.84 0.58 16.60
CA THR A 241 14.77 0.80 18.05
C THR A 241 13.95 -0.23 18.81
N GLY A 242 13.35 -1.19 18.12
CA GLY A 242 12.56 -2.27 18.70
C GLY A 242 11.21 -2.45 18.03
N VAL A 243 10.43 -3.33 18.64
CA VAL A 243 9.04 -3.59 18.31
C VAL A 243 8.16 -2.57 19.01
N GLY A 244 7.30 -1.92 18.26
CA GLY A 244 6.42 -0.86 18.75
C GLY A 244 5.06 -0.87 18.07
N THR A 245 4.21 0.02 18.56
CA THR A 245 2.91 0.30 17.97
C THR A 245 2.64 1.80 17.98
N PHE A 246 1.92 2.29 16.98
CA PHE A 246 1.44 3.66 16.93
C PHE A 246 0.07 3.74 16.22
N PRO A 247 -0.82 4.68 16.56
CA PRO A 247 -2.09 4.87 15.86
C PRO A 247 -1.88 5.17 14.38
N TRP A 248 -2.67 4.58 13.48
CA TRP A 248 -2.59 4.88 12.05
C TRP A 248 -2.75 6.39 11.75
N SER A 249 -3.55 7.09 12.56
CA SER A 249 -3.75 8.54 12.45
C SER A 249 -2.47 9.36 12.63
N ASP A 250 -1.48 8.87 13.39
CA ASP A 250 -0.17 9.52 13.57
C ASP A 250 0.57 9.66 12.23
N LEU A 251 0.24 8.87 11.20
CA LEU A 251 0.81 9.08 9.87
C LEU A 251 0.60 10.52 9.38
N VAL A 252 -0.59 11.06 9.64
CA VAL A 252 -0.97 12.43 9.29
C VAL A 252 -0.66 13.38 10.44
N GLU A 253 -1.11 13.06 11.66
CA GLU A 253 -1.05 13.97 12.81
C GLU A 253 0.38 14.30 13.27
N LYS A 254 1.34 13.42 12.97
CA LYS A 254 2.77 13.58 13.31
C LYS A 254 3.68 13.68 12.09
N ASP A 255 3.10 13.97 10.91
CA ASP A 255 3.82 14.16 9.65
C ASP A 255 4.68 12.96 9.21
N TYR A 256 4.37 11.73 9.64
CA TYR A 256 5.17 10.57 9.23
C TYR A 256 5.05 10.26 7.74
N LEU A 257 4.01 10.76 7.05
CA LEU A 257 3.91 10.68 5.58
C LEU A 257 5.10 11.29 4.85
N GLU A 258 5.80 12.26 5.45
CA GLU A 258 6.97 12.88 4.82
C GLU A 258 8.08 11.88 4.52
N TYR A 259 8.15 10.77 5.26
CA TYR A 259 9.19 9.74 5.12
C TYR A 259 8.89 8.71 4.03
N TYR A 260 7.64 8.64 3.54
CA TYR A 260 7.17 7.59 2.64
C TYR A 260 6.81 8.14 1.26
N GLU A 261 7.26 7.45 0.22
CA GLU A 261 6.91 7.70 -1.18
C GLU A 261 5.57 7.03 -1.54
N LYS A 262 5.30 5.88 -0.93
CA LYS A 262 4.15 5.03 -1.24
C LYS A 262 3.80 4.13 -0.06
N ILE A 263 2.52 3.98 0.22
CA ILE A 263 1.97 3.07 1.22
C ILE A 263 0.87 2.26 0.56
N CYS A 264 0.92 0.93 0.68
CA CYS A 264 -0.11 0.03 0.17
C CYS A 264 -0.69 -0.84 1.29
N ILE A 265 -1.98 -1.14 1.21
CA ILE A 265 -2.68 -2.05 2.11
C ILE A 265 -2.94 -3.36 1.39
N ARG A 266 -2.82 -4.47 2.12
CA ARG A 266 -3.37 -5.77 1.71
C ARG A 266 -4.23 -6.30 2.85
N LYS A 267 -5.51 -6.50 2.58
CA LYS A 267 -6.46 -7.06 3.56
C LYS A 267 -6.31 -8.57 3.64
N LEU A 268 -6.36 -9.10 4.87
CA LEU A 268 -6.37 -10.52 5.14
C LEU A 268 -7.80 -11.05 5.05
N ASN A 269 -8.05 -11.90 4.06
CA ASN A 269 -9.27 -12.68 3.94
C ASN A 269 -9.04 -14.03 4.64
N TYR A 270 -9.60 -14.18 5.83
CA TYR A 270 -9.49 -15.41 6.61
C TYR A 270 -10.77 -15.65 7.41
N THR A 271 -11.43 -16.77 7.15
CA THR A 271 -12.75 -17.10 7.73
C THR A 271 -12.72 -17.21 9.25
N LYS A 272 -11.59 -17.65 9.83
CA LYS A 272 -11.42 -17.77 11.29
C LYS A 272 -10.83 -16.52 11.95
N LYS A 273 -10.60 -15.43 11.19
CA LYS A 273 -9.96 -14.18 11.67
C LYS A 273 -10.60 -13.62 12.94
N ASN A 274 -11.93 -13.69 13.03
CA ASN A 274 -12.71 -13.15 14.15
C ASN A 274 -13.07 -14.20 15.22
N THR A 275 -12.48 -15.40 15.16
CA THR A 275 -12.69 -16.39 16.21
C THR A 275 -11.93 -15.98 17.48
N PRO A 276 -12.48 -16.24 18.68
CA PRO A 276 -11.83 -15.87 19.93
C PRO A 276 -10.40 -16.40 20.07
N ASP A 277 -10.15 -17.63 19.60
CA ASP A 277 -8.82 -18.26 19.64
C ASP A 277 -7.78 -17.49 18.81
N VAL A 278 -8.09 -17.19 17.54
CA VAL A 278 -7.17 -16.44 16.65
C VAL A 278 -6.93 -15.03 17.18
N GLN A 279 -7.99 -14.36 17.63
CA GLN A 279 -7.93 -13.02 18.20
C GLN A 279 -7.09 -12.97 19.48
N GLN A 280 -7.28 -13.92 20.38
CA GLN A 280 -6.51 -14.03 21.62
C GLN A 280 -5.03 -14.31 21.31
N LYS A 281 -4.72 -15.22 20.38
CA LYS A 281 -3.35 -15.52 19.97
C LYS A 281 -2.64 -14.29 19.40
N LEU A 282 -3.30 -13.56 18.50
CA LEU A 282 -2.73 -12.34 17.93
C LEU A 282 -2.52 -11.26 19.00
N LYS A 283 -3.52 -11.01 19.85
CA LYS A 283 -3.42 -10.03 20.95
C LYS A 283 -2.29 -10.39 21.91
N GLN A 284 -2.20 -11.65 22.32
CA GLN A 284 -1.14 -12.12 23.20
C GLN A 284 0.24 -11.99 22.53
N PHE A 285 0.33 -12.29 21.23
CA PHE A 285 1.55 -12.09 20.47
C PHE A 285 1.99 -10.62 20.46
N ILE A 286 1.07 -9.69 20.19
CA ILE A 286 1.36 -8.25 20.21
C ILE A 286 1.87 -7.85 21.60
N LEU A 287 1.12 -8.16 22.66
CA LEU A 287 1.48 -7.80 24.04
C LEU A 287 2.84 -8.37 24.46
N ASN A 288 3.13 -9.61 24.10
CA ASN A 288 4.39 -10.28 24.45
C ASN A 288 5.60 -9.73 23.69
N ASN A 289 5.38 -9.01 22.58
CA ASN A 289 6.46 -8.52 21.74
C ASN A 289 6.66 -7.01 21.77
N LEU A 290 5.72 -6.23 22.31
CA LEU A 290 5.92 -4.80 22.52
C LEU A 290 7.16 -4.52 23.38
N GLY A 291 8.01 -3.60 22.91
CA GLY A 291 9.23 -3.20 23.61
C GLY A 291 10.44 -4.12 23.39
N ASN A 292 10.29 -5.27 22.71
CA ASN A 292 11.43 -6.12 22.35
C ASN A 292 12.42 -5.36 21.45
N GLU A 293 13.73 -5.57 21.65
CA GLU A 293 14.79 -4.90 20.90
C GLU A 293 14.87 -5.37 19.42
N TYR A 294 15.35 -4.52 18.51
CA TYR A 294 15.60 -4.87 17.10
C TYR A 294 17.05 -5.31 16.92
N GLY A 295 17.34 -6.29 16.06
CA GLY A 295 18.60 -7.05 16.20
C GLY A 295 19.56 -7.06 15.07
N LEU A 296 19.17 -6.55 13.92
CA LEU A 296 19.95 -6.78 12.72
C LEU A 296 20.11 -5.46 11.98
N THR A 297 21.23 -4.80 12.26
CA THR A 297 21.71 -3.68 11.46
C THR A 297 21.90 -4.13 10.00
N PRO A 298 21.81 -3.23 9.00
CA PRO A 298 22.01 -3.55 7.58
C PRO A 298 23.29 -4.36 7.29
N SER A 299 24.35 -4.15 8.09
CA SER A 299 25.61 -4.89 8.05
C SER A 299 25.48 -6.38 8.45
N LYS A 300 24.54 -6.73 9.34
CA LYS A 300 24.25 -8.12 9.69
C LYS A 300 23.33 -8.78 8.65
N LEU A 301 22.39 -8.05 8.05
CA LEU A 301 21.58 -8.54 6.93
C LEU A 301 22.44 -8.94 5.72
N LEU A 302 23.42 -8.10 5.33
CA LEU A 302 24.38 -8.43 4.27
C LEU A 302 25.23 -9.67 4.59
N LYS A 303 25.60 -9.88 5.86
CA LYS A 303 26.28 -11.11 6.31
C LYS A 303 25.37 -12.34 6.22
N THR A 304 24.11 -12.23 6.65
CA THR A 304 23.14 -13.33 6.58
C THR A 304 22.81 -13.72 5.13
N ILE A 305 22.71 -12.75 4.22
CA ILE A 305 22.53 -13.00 2.79
C ILE A 305 23.77 -13.67 2.17
N SER A 306 24.97 -13.32 2.65
CA SER A 306 26.22 -13.96 2.20
C SER A 306 26.45 -15.37 2.76
N GLN A 307 25.68 -15.80 3.77
CA GLN A 307 25.80 -17.09 4.44
C GLN A 307 24.56 -17.97 4.19
N ILE A 308 24.33 -18.35 2.94
CA ILE A 308 23.49 -19.49 2.59
C ILE A 308 24.34 -20.76 2.74
N VAL A 309 24.57 -21.19 3.98
CA VAL A 309 25.08 -22.53 4.33
C VAL A 309 24.32 -22.98 5.59
N PRO A 310 23.77 -24.20 5.65
CA PRO A 310 22.94 -24.63 6.77
C PRO A 310 23.83 -24.92 7.98
N GLN A 311 23.49 -24.40 9.16
CA GLN A 311 24.03 -24.95 10.40
C GLN A 311 23.04 -24.90 11.56
N GLN A 312 23.02 -26.04 12.24
CA GLN A 312 22.15 -26.47 13.32
C GLN A 312 22.41 -25.73 14.64
N SER A 313 21.32 -25.60 15.40
CA SER A 313 21.19 -25.53 16.87
C SER A 313 22.41 -25.22 17.73
N GLN A 314 22.37 -24.09 18.42
CA GLN A 314 22.71 -24.01 19.85
C GLN A 314 21.77 -23.04 20.59
N VAL A 315 21.31 -23.50 21.75
CA VAL A 315 20.43 -22.83 22.70
C VAL A 315 21.27 -21.86 23.53
N GLU A 316 21.03 -20.56 23.38
CA GLU A 316 21.35 -19.54 24.38
C GLU A 316 20.20 -18.51 24.35
N GLU A 317 19.64 -18.18 25.52
CA GLU A 317 18.63 -17.14 25.72
C GLU A 317 19.22 -15.74 25.42
N LYS A 318 19.50 -15.46 24.15
CA LYS A 318 19.80 -14.11 23.68
C LYS A 318 18.49 -13.44 23.34
N LYS A 319 18.20 -12.32 24.02
CA LYS A 319 17.06 -11.42 23.78
C LYS A 319 16.68 -11.41 22.30
N ARG A 320 15.49 -11.94 22.00
CA ARG A 320 15.03 -12.11 20.61
C ARG A 320 14.87 -10.76 19.95
N THR A 321 15.33 -10.70 18.72
CA THR A 321 15.31 -9.50 17.91
C THR A 321 14.55 -9.71 16.63
N TYR A 322 13.78 -8.73 16.17
CA TYR A 322 12.88 -8.87 15.02
C TYR A 322 13.27 -7.98 13.83
N PHE A 323 13.21 -8.53 12.62
CA PHE A 323 12.97 -7.73 11.42
C PHE A 323 11.48 -7.42 11.23
N CYS A 324 11.13 -6.41 10.43
CA CYS A 324 9.74 -6.05 10.14
C CYS A 324 8.95 -7.21 9.52
N SER A 325 9.48 -7.86 8.49
CA SER A 325 8.87 -9.02 7.86
C SER A 325 8.87 -10.27 8.76
N GLU A 326 9.89 -10.43 9.61
CA GLU A 326 9.93 -11.52 10.58
C GLU A 326 8.84 -11.36 11.64
N LEU A 327 8.59 -10.14 12.13
CA LEU A 327 7.53 -9.86 13.10
C LEU A 327 6.16 -10.23 12.52
N VAL A 328 5.87 -9.79 11.30
CA VAL A 328 4.63 -10.12 10.59
C VAL A 328 4.52 -11.63 10.34
N ALA A 329 5.61 -12.28 9.91
CA ALA A 329 5.63 -13.73 9.73
C ALA A 329 5.38 -14.50 11.04
N LYS A 330 5.97 -14.07 12.17
CA LYS A 330 5.69 -14.66 13.48
C LYS A 330 4.22 -14.47 13.88
N ALA A 331 3.67 -13.27 13.73
CA ALA A 331 2.26 -13.02 14.01
C ALA A 331 1.35 -13.93 13.18
N TYR A 332 1.60 -14.06 11.87
CA TYR A 332 0.83 -14.98 11.01
C TYR A 332 1.00 -16.45 11.40
N LYS A 333 2.18 -16.87 11.89
CA LYS A 333 2.34 -18.22 12.44
C LYS A 333 1.49 -18.43 13.69
N GLU A 334 1.45 -17.47 14.62
CA GLU A 334 0.60 -17.56 15.80
C GLU A 334 -0.89 -17.63 15.42
N MET A 335 -1.28 -16.96 14.34
CA MET A 335 -2.64 -17.03 13.77
C MET A 335 -2.91 -18.35 13.00
N GLY A 336 -1.91 -19.22 12.84
CA GLY A 336 -2.01 -20.47 12.09
C GLY A 336 -1.97 -20.32 10.56
N LEU A 337 -1.52 -19.16 10.05
CA LEU A 337 -1.59 -18.79 8.64
C LEU A 337 -0.33 -19.12 7.83
N LEU A 338 0.78 -19.44 8.49
CA LEU A 338 2.04 -19.79 7.84
C LEU A 338 2.57 -21.12 8.36
N ASP A 339 3.38 -21.77 7.52
CA ASP A 339 4.08 -23.01 7.89
C ASP A 339 4.92 -22.80 9.16
N GLN A 340 4.64 -23.63 10.17
CA GLN A 340 5.32 -23.58 11.46
C GLN A 340 6.79 -23.99 11.33
N MET A 341 7.15 -24.81 10.34
CA MET A 341 8.50 -25.32 10.14
C MET A 341 9.44 -24.29 9.49
N LYS A 342 9.00 -23.57 8.45
CA LYS A 342 9.81 -22.53 7.78
C LYS A 342 10.14 -21.38 8.74
N SER A 343 11.41 -21.04 8.95
CA SER A 343 11.80 -19.98 9.90
C SER A 343 11.24 -18.60 9.50
N SER A 344 10.72 -17.83 10.47
CA SER A 344 10.19 -16.48 10.22
C SER A 344 11.26 -15.49 9.72
N THR A 345 12.54 -15.76 10.01
CA THR A 345 13.67 -14.97 9.50
C THR A 345 13.91 -15.14 7.99
N GLN A 346 13.28 -16.15 7.37
CA GLN A 346 13.36 -16.41 5.94
C GLN A 346 12.26 -15.68 5.15
N TYR A 347 11.49 -14.80 5.80
CA TYR A 347 10.51 -13.95 5.15
C TYR A 347 11.05 -12.54 5.04
N TYR A 348 10.98 -11.99 3.84
CA TYR A 348 11.36 -10.62 3.50
C TYR A 348 10.10 -9.80 3.19
N PRO A 349 10.16 -8.45 3.21
CA PRO A 349 9.02 -7.61 2.82
C PRO A 349 8.48 -7.96 1.43
N SER A 350 9.35 -8.39 0.51
CA SER A 350 8.99 -8.88 -0.82
C SER A 350 7.99 -10.03 -0.78
N ASP A 351 8.10 -10.94 0.18
CA ASP A 351 7.23 -12.12 0.27
C ASP A 351 5.79 -11.72 0.55
N PHE A 352 5.58 -10.58 1.21
CA PHE A 352 4.25 -10.03 1.52
C PHE A 352 3.66 -9.17 0.40
N THR A 353 4.30 -9.09 -0.76
CA THR A 353 3.77 -8.38 -1.94
C THR A 353 2.82 -9.25 -2.76
N GLN A 354 2.00 -8.62 -3.60
CA GLN A 354 1.12 -9.35 -4.52
C GLN A 354 1.91 -10.15 -5.57
N GLU A 355 3.12 -9.71 -5.91
CA GLU A 355 3.98 -10.36 -6.90
C GLU A 355 4.45 -11.75 -6.44
N LYS A 356 4.79 -11.90 -5.16
CA LYS A 356 5.29 -13.17 -4.59
C LYS A 356 4.20 -14.20 -4.30
N LYS A 357 2.92 -13.81 -4.35
CA LYS A 357 1.76 -14.70 -4.16
C LYS A 357 1.93 -15.64 -2.94
N LEU A 358 2.23 -15.04 -1.77
CA LEU A 358 2.40 -15.77 -0.51
C LEU A 358 1.26 -16.75 -0.28
N GLN A 359 1.60 -18.02 -0.09
CA GLN A 359 0.63 -19.06 0.21
C GLN A 359 0.37 -19.05 1.72
N LEU A 360 -0.86 -18.70 2.10
CA LEU A 360 -1.32 -18.80 3.48
C LEU A 360 -2.10 -20.12 3.66
N LEU A 361 -2.08 -20.63 4.88
CA LEU A 361 -2.79 -21.84 5.27
C LEU A 361 -4.30 -21.58 5.45
N ASP A 362 -5.07 -22.66 5.59
CA ASP A 362 -6.52 -22.62 5.88
C ASP A 362 -7.37 -21.81 4.89
N GLY A 363 -6.94 -21.76 3.63
CA GLY A 363 -7.63 -21.03 2.57
C GLY A 363 -7.59 -19.50 2.75
N ALA A 364 -6.75 -19.00 3.66
CA ALA A 364 -6.56 -17.57 3.83
C ALA A 364 -5.87 -16.96 2.60
N THR A 365 -6.17 -15.69 2.32
CA THR A 365 -5.53 -14.95 1.22
C THR A 365 -5.29 -13.51 1.62
N LEU A 366 -4.39 -12.85 0.89
CA LEU A 366 -4.20 -11.41 0.96
C LEU A 366 -4.73 -10.76 -0.31
N ASP A 367 -5.59 -9.75 -0.15
CA ASP A 367 -6.07 -8.94 -1.25
C ASP A 367 -4.91 -8.35 -2.09
N PRO A 368 -5.19 -7.92 -3.34
CA PRO A 368 -4.26 -7.13 -4.13
C PRO A 368 -3.77 -5.88 -3.37
N GLU A 369 -2.62 -5.36 -3.76
CA GLU A 369 -2.06 -4.15 -3.16
C GLU A 369 -2.90 -2.92 -3.52
N MET A 370 -3.52 -2.30 -2.50
CA MET A 370 -4.28 -1.07 -2.63
C MET A 370 -3.44 0.12 -2.17
N LEU A 371 -3.12 1.04 -3.08
CA LEU A 371 -2.40 2.27 -2.79
C LEU A 371 -3.25 3.19 -1.90
N VAL A 372 -2.73 3.57 -0.75
CA VAL A 372 -3.40 4.51 0.15
C VAL A 372 -3.26 5.93 -0.37
N VAL A 373 -4.39 6.61 -0.48
CA VAL A 373 -4.47 8.03 -0.84
C VAL A 373 -4.92 8.81 0.39
N PHE A 374 -4.03 9.67 0.88
CA PHE A 374 -4.29 10.57 1.99
C PHE A 374 -4.94 11.84 1.44
N GLU A 375 -6.26 11.94 1.63
CA GLU A 375 -7.06 13.10 1.23
C GLU A 375 -6.73 14.27 2.17
N HIS A 376 -6.47 15.45 1.60
CA HIS A 376 -6.24 16.70 2.35
C HIS A 376 -7.55 17.46 2.59
#